data_AF-W7BHX9-F1
#
_entry.id   AF-W7BHX9-F1
#
_cell.length_a   1.000
_cell.length_b   1.000
_cell.length_c   1.000
_cell.angle_alpha   90.00
_cell.angle_beta   90.00
_cell.angle_gamma   90.00
#
_symmetry.space_group_name_H-M   'P 1'
#
loop_
_entity.id
_entity.type
_entity.pdbx_description
1 polymer ?
#
loop_
_entity_poly.entity_id
_entity_poly.type
_entity_poly.pdbx_seq_one_letter_code
_entity_poly.pdbx_strand_id
1 'polypeptide(L)'
;MLPYKASKSRGLVVSNIYSRYDINQLETGLMRVSQEEYSSDEYLFQEGQYLDKETLTSWLGRKSDKNKEGLNPVDNGYGDDRNPIYLAHILEQDYLKQTDSDSVSLGGVSIALAMNSVDYYQKEKYGDTFEQGISDSVLLEQGQRMAQTVLERIRKTKGLENVPVTIAIYKQGKRDAVAPGNYMAYATADGASLSNFKTIKEKNYVLPSTEANSDHKTDNDSFLNFKADIESYYPNFTGVVGRARYENGEMAELDIDIPLQFYGQAEIIGFTQYITDLVGKHLPGSAEIQINISTTDGPAALITRSPSDKAATAHIYD
;
A
#
# COMPACT_ATOMS: atom_id res chain seq x y z
N MET A 1 -3.21 8.22 -21.27
CA MET A 1 -4.51 7.96 -21.91
C MET A 1 -5.46 9.11 -21.58
N LEU A 2 -5.95 9.82 -22.58
CA LEU A 2 -6.94 10.89 -22.42
C LEU A 2 -8.19 10.53 -23.24
N PRO A 3 -9.41 10.86 -22.75
CA PRO A 3 -9.66 11.55 -21.49
C PRO A 3 -9.53 10.62 -20.26
N TYR A 4 -9.11 11.18 -19.13
CA TYR A 4 -9.06 10.50 -17.84
C TYR A 4 -10.44 9.91 -17.49
N LYS A 5 -10.44 8.65 -17.07
CA LYS A 5 -11.63 7.96 -16.54
C LYS A 5 -11.41 7.68 -15.07
N ALA A 6 -12.20 8.32 -14.22
CA ALA A 6 -12.20 8.05 -12.79
C ALA A 6 -12.74 6.64 -12.51
N SER A 7 -12.23 6.01 -11.45
CA SER A 7 -12.73 4.73 -10.93
C SER A 7 -14.25 4.71 -10.80
N LYS A 8 -14.88 3.59 -11.18
CA LYS A 8 -16.31 3.35 -10.93
C LYS A 8 -16.64 3.13 -9.45
N SER A 9 -15.61 2.96 -8.62
CA SER A 9 -15.69 2.85 -7.16
C SER A 9 -14.95 3.98 -6.43
N ARG A 10 -14.73 5.14 -7.10
CA ARG A 10 -14.00 6.29 -6.55
C ARG A 10 -14.41 6.63 -5.11
N GLY A 11 -13.41 6.74 -4.24
CA GLY A 11 -13.58 7.09 -2.83
C GLY A 11 -14.01 5.94 -1.92
N LEU A 12 -14.31 4.75 -2.46
CA LEU A 12 -14.64 3.58 -1.65
C LEU A 12 -13.43 3.12 -0.80
N VAL A 13 -12.21 3.21 -1.35
CA VAL A 13 -10.97 2.88 -0.63
C VAL A 13 -10.79 3.71 0.65
N VAL A 14 -11.07 5.03 0.59
CA VAL A 14 -10.99 5.96 1.73
C VAL A 14 -12.02 5.63 2.81
N SER A 15 -13.15 5.04 2.43
CA SER A 15 -14.21 4.66 3.38
C SER A 15 -13.91 3.36 4.12
N ASN A 16 -13.10 2.48 3.52
CA ASN A 16 -12.92 1.11 3.98
C ASN A 16 -11.53 0.84 4.59
N ILE A 17 -10.50 1.56 4.13
CA ILE A 17 -9.14 1.45 4.63
C ILE A 17 -8.87 2.63 5.56
N TYR A 18 -8.52 2.34 6.82
CA TYR A 18 -8.40 3.36 7.86
C TYR A 18 -7.16 4.24 7.69
N SER A 19 -6.00 3.63 7.45
CA SER A 19 -4.71 4.32 7.38
C SER A 19 -4.40 4.77 5.95
N ARG A 20 -4.00 6.03 5.79
CA ARG A 20 -3.52 6.53 4.48
C ARG A 20 -2.28 5.76 4.00
N TYR A 21 -1.45 5.27 4.92
CA TYR A 21 -0.29 4.46 4.57
C TYR A 21 -0.70 3.11 3.99
N ASP A 22 -1.74 2.47 4.52
CA ASP A 22 -2.29 1.24 3.94
C ASP A 22 -2.93 1.49 2.57
N ILE A 23 -3.58 2.64 2.36
CA ILE A 23 -4.11 3.01 1.03
C ILE A 23 -2.97 3.12 0.01
N ASN A 24 -1.91 3.85 0.35
CA ASN A 24 -0.76 4.02 -0.53
C ASN A 24 -0.10 2.67 -0.84
N GLN A 25 0.10 1.81 0.16
CA GLN A 25 0.70 0.48 -0.03
C GLN A 25 -0.20 -0.44 -0.85
N LEU A 26 -1.53 -0.39 -0.66
CA LEU A 26 -2.48 -1.17 -1.46
C LEU A 26 -2.43 -0.76 -2.94
N GLU A 27 -2.48 0.53 -3.24
CA GLU A 27 -2.52 1.00 -4.63
C GLU A 27 -1.17 0.82 -5.35
N THR A 28 -0.08 1.28 -4.73
CA THR A 28 1.25 1.20 -5.33
C THR A 28 1.80 -0.22 -5.32
N GLY A 29 1.51 -1.02 -4.28
CA GLY A 29 1.92 -2.41 -4.22
C GLY A 29 1.18 -3.28 -5.23
N LEU A 30 -0.09 -3.00 -5.53
CA LEU A 30 -0.76 -3.68 -6.64
C LEU A 30 -0.13 -3.33 -7.99
N MET A 31 0.33 -2.08 -8.19
CA MET A 31 1.08 -1.71 -9.39
C MET A 31 2.40 -2.48 -9.48
N ARG A 32 3.15 -2.60 -8.37
CA ARG A 32 4.39 -3.42 -8.33
C ARG A 32 4.10 -4.88 -8.70
N VAL A 33 3.08 -5.50 -8.12
CA VAL A 33 2.68 -6.88 -8.48
C VAL A 33 2.25 -6.97 -9.95
N SER A 34 1.61 -5.94 -10.48
CA SER A 34 1.13 -5.92 -11.86
C SER A 34 2.25 -5.84 -12.88
N GLN A 35 3.39 -5.21 -12.54
CA GLN A 35 4.55 -5.12 -13.43
C GLN A 35 5.18 -6.49 -13.76
N GLU A 36 4.92 -7.51 -12.93
CA GLU A 36 5.34 -8.90 -13.21
C GLU A 36 4.67 -9.49 -14.45
N GLU A 37 3.49 -8.99 -14.82
CA GLU A 37 2.68 -9.50 -15.95
C GLU A 37 2.45 -8.43 -17.03
N TYR A 38 2.41 -7.16 -16.64
CA TYR A 38 2.07 -6.02 -17.50
C TYR A 38 3.18 -4.95 -17.44
N SER A 39 4.17 -5.07 -18.33
CA SER A 39 5.28 -4.11 -18.41
C SER A 39 4.79 -2.68 -18.64
N SER A 40 5.34 -1.72 -17.91
CA SER A 40 5.05 -0.29 -18.08
C SER A 40 5.40 0.26 -19.46
N ASP A 41 6.25 -0.44 -20.20
CA ASP A 41 6.63 -0.06 -21.58
C ASP A 41 5.55 -0.44 -22.60
N GLU A 42 4.72 -1.45 -22.29
CA GLU A 42 3.68 -1.95 -23.21
C GLU A 42 2.25 -1.61 -22.77
N TYR A 43 2.04 -1.41 -21.47
CA TYR A 43 0.72 -1.25 -20.88
C TYR A 43 0.53 0.13 -20.26
N LEU A 44 -0.66 0.68 -20.46
CA LEU A 44 -1.14 1.91 -19.86
C LEU A 44 -2.04 1.59 -18.66
N PHE A 45 -1.83 2.32 -17.58
CA PHE A 45 -2.67 2.23 -16.38
C PHE A 45 -4.02 2.96 -16.54
N GLN A 46 -5.07 2.38 -15.97
CA GLN A 46 -6.36 3.00 -15.73
C GLN A 46 -6.94 2.52 -14.39
N GLU A 47 -7.58 3.42 -13.66
CA GLU A 47 -8.36 3.04 -12.47
C GLU A 47 -9.54 2.14 -12.86
N GLY A 48 -9.89 1.16 -12.01
CA GLY A 48 -10.91 0.16 -12.30
C GLY A 48 -12.24 0.68 -12.86
N GLN A 49 -12.63 0.13 -14.01
CA GLN A 49 -13.83 0.53 -14.75
C GLN A 49 -14.94 -0.53 -14.76
N TYR A 50 -14.69 -1.75 -14.30
CA TYR A 50 -15.62 -2.87 -14.48
C TYR A 50 -16.34 -3.27 -13.19
N LEU A 51 -15.71 -3.09 -12.02
CA LEU A 51 -16.32 -3.37 -10.72
C LEU A 51 -16.76 -2.06 -10.06
N ASP A 52 -18.03 -1.72 -10.24
CA ASP A 52 -18.59 -0.48 -9.69
C ASP A 52 -18.79 -0.52 -8.16
N LYS A 53 -19.05 0.66 -7.59
CA LYS A 53 -19.25 0.84 -6.15
C LYS A 53 -20.35 -0.06 -5.58
N GLU A 54 -21.46 -0.26 -6.29
CA GLU A 54 -22.59 -1.07 -5.81
C GLU A 54 -22.19 -2.54 -5.72
N THR A 55 -21.57 -3.05 -6.78
CA THR A 55 -21.05 -4.42 -6.86
C THR A 55 -20.03 -4.68 -5.75
N LEU A 56 -19.03 -3.80 -5.61
CA LEU A 56 -18.00 -3.96 -4.59
C LEU A 56 -18.58 -3.85 -3.17
N THR A 57 -19.53 -2.95 -2.92
CA THR A 57 -20.19 -2.85 -1.60
C THR A 57 -20.95 -4.13 -1.26
N SER A 58 -21.64 -4.74 -2.24
CA SER A 58 -22.30 -6.03 -2.05
C SER A 58 -21.30 -7.14 -1.72
N TRP A 59 -20.18 -7.23 -2.46
CA TRP A 59 -19.16 -8.26 -2.23
C TRP A 59 -18.45 -8.09 -0.89
N LEU A 60 -18.17 -6.85 -0.46
CA LEU A 60 -17.55 -6.56 0.83
C LEU A 60 -18.49 -6.82 2.02
N GLY A 61 -19.81 -6.80 1.79
CA GLY A 61 -20.79 -7.12 2.82
C GLY A 61 -20.69 -8.57 3.33
N ARG A 62 -21.31 -8.83 4.49
CA ARG A 62 -21.52 -10.19 4.97
C ARG A 62 -22.52 -10.93 4.09
N LYS A 63 -22.28 -12.23 3.88
CA LYS A 63 -23.24 -13.14 3.29
C LYS A 63 -24.48 -13.22 4.17
N SER A 64 -25.65 -13.09 3.56
CA SER A 64 -26.94 -13.18 4.25
C SER A 64 -28.07 -13.53 3.28
N ASP A 65 -29.29 -13.68 3.77
CA ASP A 65 -30.45 -13.86 2.90
C ASP A 65 -30.72 -12.66 1.99
N LYS A 66 -30.37 -11.45 2.45
CA LYS A 66 -30.53 -10.20 1.69
C LYS A 66 -29.34 -9.90 0.78
N ASN A 67 -28.16 -10.40 1.13
CA ASN A 67 -26.93 -10.23 0.36
C ASN A 67 -26.26 -11.58 0.12
N LYS A 68 -26.70 -12.29 -0.93
CA LYS A 68 -26.16 -13.60 -1.29
C LYS A 68 -24.73 -13.53 -1.83
N GLU A 69 -24.34 -12.37 -2.34
CA GLU A 69 -23.02 -12.13 -2.94
C GLU A 69 -21.95 -11.66 -1.94
N GLY A 70 -22.30 -11.45 -0.67
CA GLY A 70 -21.32 -11.09 0.36
C GLY A 70 -20.22 -12.14 0.49
N LEU A 71 -18.96 -11.69 0.44
CA LEU A 71 -17.77 -12.53 0.58
C LEU A 71 -17.40 -12.72 2.06
N ASN A 72 -17.72 -11.75 2.91
CA ASN A 72 -17.51 -11.90 4.35
C ASN A 72 -18.50 -12.90 4.96
N PRO A 73 -18.10 -13.62 6.03
CA PRO A 73 -18.90 -14.68 6.61
C PRO A 73 -20.23 -14.17 7.20
N VAL A 74 -21.21 -15.06 7.25
CA VAL A 74 -22.53 -14.82 7.86
C VAL A 74 -22.32 -14.37 9.31
N ASP A 75 -23.08 -13.36 9.72
CA ASP A 75 -23.07 -12.88 11.10
C ASP A 75 -23.62 -13.96 12.04
N ASN A 76 -22.84 -14.33 13.06
CA ASN A 76 -23.23 -15.24 14.13
C ASN A 76 -23.30 -14.53 15.51
N GLY A 77 -23.29 -13.20 15.54
CA GLY A 77 -23.33 -12.40 16.76
C GLY A 77 -21.94 -12.13 17.34
N TYR A 78 -21.89 -11.76 18.62
CA TYR A 78 -20.69 -11.28 19.31
C TYR A 78 -20.13 -12.26 20.34
N GLY A 79 -20.36 -13.57 20.16
CA GLY A 79 -19.82 -14.63 21.00
C GLY A 79 -18.31 -14.84 20.81
N ASP A 80 -17.73 -15.78 21.56
CA ASP A 80 -16.29 -16.09 21.52
C ASP A 80 -15.86 -16.66 20.15
N ASP A 81 -16.79 -17.29 19.42
CA ASP A 81 -16.61 -17.85 18.07
C ASP A 81 -17.11 -16.89 16.97
N ARG A 82 -17.15 -15.57 17.24
CA ARG A 82 -17.58 -14.56 16.28
C ARG A 82 -16.84 -14.69 14.94
N ASN A 83 -17.60 -14.67 13.86
CA ASN A 83 -17.10 -14.57 12.50
C ASN A 83 -16.62 -13.14 12.19
N PRO A 84 -15.31 -12.90 12.01
CA PRO A 84 -14.82 -11.55 11.74
C PRO A 84 -15.11 -11.09 10.31
N ILE A 85 -14.97 -9.79 10.08
CA ILE A 85 -14.82 -9.24 8.73
C ILE A 85 -13.38 -9.50 8.30
N TYR A 86 -13.18 -10.47 7.42
CA TYR A 86 -11.87 -10.78 6.86
C TYR A 86 -11.46 -9.80 5.77
N LEU A 87 -12.39 -9.43 4.89
CA LEU A 87 -12.14 -8.60 3.72
C LEU A 87 -12.68 -7.19 3.95
N ALA A 88 -11.79 -6.20 3.96
CA ALA A 88 -12.16 -4.80 4.14
C ALA A 88 -12.40 -4.09 2.81
N HIS A 89 -11.59 -4.38 1.79
CA HIS A 89 -11.68 -3.71 0.51
C HIS A 89 -11.23 -4.59 -0.67
N ILE A 90 -11.71 -4.23 -1.85
CA ILE A 90 -11.28 -4.79 -3.13
C ILE A 90 -10.89 -3.60 -4.01
N LEU A 91 -9.66 -3.62 -4.52
CA LEU A 91 -9.15 -2.64 -5.48
C LEU A 91 -9.05 -3.30 -6.86
N GLU A 92 -9.41 -2.56 -7.91
CA GLU A 92 -9.28 -2.94 -9.32
C GLU A 92 -8.37 -1.95 -10.04
N GLN A 93 -7.44 -2.47 -10.83
CA GLN A 93 -6.57 -1.74 -11.74
C GLN A 93 -6.65 -2.35 -13.14
N ASP A 94 -6.87 -1.51 -14.14
CA ASP A 94 -7.01 -1.91 -15.53
C ASP A 94 -5.72 -1.59 -16.29
N TYR A 95 -5.19 -2.58 -17.01
CA TYR A 95 -3.99 -2.46 -17.83
C TYR A 95 -4.35 -2.56 -19.30
N LEU A 96 -4.15 -1.47 -20.05
CA LEU A 96 -4.56 -1.37 -21.44
C LEU A 96 -3.36 -1.42 -22.37
N LYS A 97 -3.50 -2.16 -23.47
CA LYS A 97 -2.51 -2.17 -24.55
C LYS A 97 -2.96 -1.25 -25.67
N GLN A 98 -2.03 -0.46 -26.19
CA GLN A 98 -2.29 0.33 -27.39
C GLN A 98 -2.36 -0.62 -28.60
N THR A 99 -3.47 -0.59 -29.34
CA THR A 99 -3.66 -1.47 -30.51
C THR A 99 -3.34 -0.74 -31.82
N ASP A 100 -3.62 0.56 -31.88
CA ASP A 100 -3.32 1.46 -33.00
C ASP A 100 -3.02 2.88 -32.46
N SER A 101 -2.77 3.87 -33.34
CA SER A 101 -2.40 5.24 -32.94
C SER A 101 -3.38 5.88 -31.96
N ASP A 102 -4.68 5.60 -32.07
CA ASP A 102 -5.75 6.28 -31.33
C ASP A 102 -6.66 5.34 -30.51
N SER A 103 -6.34 4.04 -30.44
CA SER A 103 -7.16 3.06 -29.74
C SER A 103 -6.38 2.21 -28.74
N VAL A 104 -7.05 1.93 -27.63
CA VAL A 104 -6.55 1.08 -26.55
C VAL A 104 -7.56 -0.03 -26.28
N SER A 105 -7.07 -1.22 -25.97
CA SER A 105 -7.89 -2.35 -25.54
C SER A 105 -7.45 -2.81 -24.17
N LEU A 106 -8.39 -3.33 -23.35
CA LEU A 106 -8.05 -3.96 -22.09
C LEU A 106 -7.17 -5.19 -22.37
N GLY A 107 -5.97 -5.19 -21.79
CA GLY A 107 -4.99 -6.27 -21.94
C GLY A 107 -4.80 -7.11 -20.66
N GLY A 108 -5.27 -6.62 -19.51
CA GLY A 108 -5.28 -7.35 -18.26
C GLY A 108 -5.91 -6.55 -17.13
N VAL A 109 -6.28 -7.23 -16.04
CA VAL A 109 -6.82 -6.63 -14.82
C VAL A 109 -6.05 -7.15 -13.62
N SER A 110 -5.74 -6.26 -12.69
CA SER A 110 -5.21 -6.63 -11.38
C SER A 110 -6.22 -6.30 -10.28
N ILE A 111 -6.36 -7.21 -9.32
CA ILE A 111 -7.24 -7.09 -8.18
C ILE A 111 -6.42 -7.23 -6.90
N ALA A 112 -6.62 -6.34 -5.94
CA ALA A 112 -6.14 -6.55 -4.56
C ALA A 112 -7.30 -6.83 -3.62
N LEU A 113 -7.15 -7.87 -2.80
CA LEU A 113 -8.01 -8.13 -1.65
C LEU A 113 -7.33 -7.58 -0.40
N ALA A 114 -7.84 -6.47 0.13
CA ALA A 114 -7.36 -5.88 1.37
C ALA A 114 -8.01 -6.57 2.57
N MET A 115 -7.22 -7.38 3.27
CA MET A 115 -7.66 -8.21 4.36
C MET A 115 -7.36 -7.56 5.71
N ASN A 116 -8.21 -7.75 6.70
CA ASN A 116 -7.99 -7.29 8.07
C ASN A 116 -7.02 -8.23 8.80
N SER A 117 -5.96 -7.67 9.39
CA SER A 117 -5.18 -8.35 10.44
C SER A 117 -5.84 -8.24 11.82
N VAL A 118 -6.65 -7.20 12.02
CA VAL A 118 -7.52 -6.99 13.17
C VAL A 118 -8.88 -6.51 12.67
N ASP A 119 -9.94 -7.19 13.06
CA ASP A 119 -11.31 -6.73 12.83
C ASP A 119 -11.80 -5.89 14.02
N TYR A 120 -12.34 -4.71 13.73
CA TYR A 120 -12.79 -3.74 14.72
C TYR A 120 -14.32 -3.69 14.71
N TYR A 121 -14.96 -3.90 15.87
CA TYR A 121 -16.42 -3.98 15.95
C TYR A 121 -16.99 -3.39 17.24
N GLN A 122 -18.25 -2.98 17.20
CA GLN A 122 -19.01 -2.53 18.38
C GLN A 122 -20.17 -3.49 18.62
N LYS A 123 -20.43 -3.82 19.90
CA LYS A 123 -21.56 -4.70 20.27
C LYS A 123 -22.90 -3.97 20.31
N GLU A 124 -22.85 -2.66 20.51
CA GLU A 124 -24.00 -1.77 20.53
C GLU A 124 -23.64 -0.42 19.91
N LYS A 125 -24.65 0.32 19.45
CA LYS A 125 -24.44 1.58 18.76
C LYS A 125 -23.82 2.60 19.72
N TYR A 126 -22.69 3.18 19.34
CA TYR A 126 -21.91 4.15 20.13
C TYR A 126 -21.26 3.57 21.41
N GLY A 127 -21.13 2.24 21.52
CA GLY A 127 -20.38 1.60 22.60
C GLY A 127 -18.87 1.49 22.32
N ASP A 128 -18.19 0.71 23.15
CA ASP A 128 -16.75 0.46 23.00
C ASP A 128 -16.41 -0.27 21.68
N THR A 129 -15.23 0.02 21.15
CA THR A 129 -14.65 -0.71 20.00
C THR A 129 -13.84 -1.88 20.51
N PHE A 130 -14.26 -3.09 20.13
CA PHE A 130 -13.55 -4.33 20.40
C PHE A 130 -12.68 -4.71 19.20
N GLU A 131 -11.61 -5.47 19.48
CA GLU A 131 -10.67 -5.96 18.49
C GLU A 131 -10.68 -7.50 18.46
N GLN A 132 -10.70 -8.05 17.25
CA GLN A 132 -10.49 -9.48 17.02
C GLN A 132 -9.29 -9.66 16.08
N GLY A 133 -8.18 -10.17 16.62
CA GLY A 133 -7.00 -10.48 15.83
C GLY A 133 -7.22 -11.65 14.88
N ILE A 134 -6.67 -11.54 13.67
CA ILE A 134 -6.71 -12.57 12.63
C ILE A 134 -5.26 -12.92 12.31
N SER A 135 -4.89 -14.20 12.46
CA SER A 135 -3.54 -14.64 12.15
C SER A 135 -3.27 -14.58 10.65
N ASP A 136 -2.00 -14.39 10.28
CA ASP A 136 -1.54 -14.36 8.89
C ASP A 136 -1.95 -15.61 8.10
N SER A 137 -1.92 -16.78 8.75
CA SER A 137 -2.35 -18.05 8.15
C SER A 137 -3.84 -18.06 7.80
N VAL A 138 -4.71 -17.62 8.73
CA VAL A 138 -6.16 -17.59 8.52
C VAL A 138 -6.52 -16.52 7.49
N LEU A 139 -5.89 -15.34 7.59
CA LEU A 139 -6.05 -14.25 6.63
C LEU A 139 -5.72 -14.73 5.22
N LEU A 140 -4.56 -15.37 5.04
CA LEU A 140 -4.12 -15.87 3.74
C LEU A 140 -5.07 -16.95 3.20
N GLU A 141 -5.48 -17.90 4.03
CA GLU A 141 -6.45 -18.94 3.64
C GLU A 141 -7.77 -18.32 3.15
N GLN A 142 -8.33 -17.38 3.92
CA GLN A 142 -9.57 -16.69 3.55
C GLN A 142 -9.39 -15.86 2.28
N GLY A 143 -8.27 -15.13 2.16
CA GLY A 143 -7.94 -14.35 0.98
C GLY A 143 -7.87 -15.20 -0.29
N GLN A 144 -7.22 -16.36 -0.22
CA GLN A 144 -7.13 -17.30 -1.36
C GLN A 144 -8.51 -17.85 -1.78
N ARG A 145 -9.36 -18.20 -0.80
CA ARG A 145 -10.72 -18.68 -1.06
C ARG A 145 -11.60 -17.59 -1.69
N MET A 146 -11.51 -16.36 -1.17
CA MET A 146 -12.23 -15.21 -1.71
C MET A 146 -11.72 -14.83 -3.10
N ALA A 147 -10.41 -14.91 -3.36
CA ALA A 147 -9.81 -14.64 -4.65
C ALA A 147 -10.38 -15.53 -5.76
N GLN A 148 -10.51 -16.83 -5.50
CA GLN A 148 -11.13 -17.76 -6.47
C GLN A 148 -12.60 -17.38 -6.75
N THR A 149 -13.37 -17.00 -5.71
CA THR A 149 -14.76 -16.55 -5.88
C THR A 149 -14.83 -15.24 -6.68
N VAL A 150 -13.90 -14.31 -6.44
CA VAL A 150 -13.80 -13.04 -7.18
C VAL A 150 -13.46 -13.30 -8.65
N LEU A 151 -12.51 -14.18 -8.96
CA LEU A 151 -12.20 -14.59 -10.33
C LEU A 151 -13.43 -15.14 -11.05
N GLU A 152 -14.18 -16.04 -10.42
CA GLU A 152 -15.40 -16.62 -11.00
C GLU A 152 -16.47 -15.58 -11.34
N ARG A 153 -16.54 -14.49 -10.56
CA ARG A 153 -17.45 -13.37 -10.83
C ARG A 153 -16.91 -12.45 -11.91
N ILE A 154 -15.61 -12.17 -11.92
CA ILE A 154 -14.93 -11.41 -12.98
C ILE A 154 -15.17 -12.08 -14.34
N ARG A 155 -15.05 -13.42 -14.43
CA ARG A 155 -15.32 -14.17 -15.66
C ARG A 155 -16.76 -14.08 -16.17
N LYS A 156 -17.70 -13.66 -15.32
CA LYS A 156 -19.11 -13.40 -15.67
C LYS A 156 -19.40 -11.92 -15.91
N THR A 157 -18.41 -11.05 -15.73
CA THR A 157 -18.53 -9.61 -15.92
C THR A 157 -18.25 -9.27 -17.38
N LYS A 158 -19.17 -8.51 -17.99
CA LYS A 158 -19.08 -8.15 -19.41
C LYS A 158 -17.78 -7.39 -19.70
N GLY A 159 -16.98 -7.88 -20.64
CA GLY A 159 -15.69 -7.31 -21.03
C GLY A 159 -14.49 -7.90 -20.30
N LEU A 160 -14.70 -8.74 -19.28
CA LEU A 160 -13.63 -9.39 -18.49
C LEU A 160 -13.60 -10.92 -18.66
N GLU A 161 -14.38 -11.48 -19.57
CA GLU A 161 -14.59 -12.92 -19.71
C GLU A 161 -13.29 -13.68 -20.01
N ASN A 162 -12.37 -13.05 -20.78
CA ASN A 162 -11.16 -13.71 -21.30
C ASN A 162 -9.85 -12.97 -20.98
N VAL A 163 -9.91 -11.82 -20.30
CA VAL A 163 -8.67 -11.04 -20.03
C VAL A 163 -7.82 -11.74 -18.96
N PRO A 164 -6.48 -11.70 -19.04
CA PRO A 164 -5.64 -12.12 -17.93
C PRO A 164 -6.02 -11.36 -16.64
N VAL A 165 -6.09 -12.09 -15.53
CA VAL A 165 -6.42 -11.53 -14.21
C VAL A 165 -5.31 -11.87 -13.23
N THR A 166 -4.77 -10.85 -12.57
CA THR A 166 -3.84 -10.99 -11.44
C THR A 166 -4.60 -10.69 -10.16
N ILE A 167 -4.55 -11.55 -9.15
CA ILE A 167 -5.17 -11.31 -7.84
C ILE A 167 -4.11 -11.39 -6.75
N ALA A 168 -3.97 -10.31 -5.98
CA ALA A 168 -3.04 -10.17 -4.88
C ALA A 168 -3.76 -10.03 -3.53
N ILE A 169 -3.17 -10.58 -2.48
CA ILE A 169 -3.69 -10.55 -1.12
C ILE A 169 -2.84 -9.58 -0.31
N TYR A 170 -3.46 -8.51 0.16
CA TYR A 170 -2.85 -7.48 1.00
C TYR A 170 -3.33 -7.64 2.44
N LYS A 171 -2.39 -7.66 3.39
CA LYS A 171 -2.70 -7.62 4.83
C LYS A 171 -2.62 -6.18 5.28
N GLN A 172 -3.72 -5.62 5.79
CA GLN A 172 -3.71 -4.29 6.40
C GLN A 172 -2.99 -4.30 7.76
N GLY A 173 -2.39 -3.15 8.09
CA GLY A 173 -1.91 -2.87 9.45
C GLY A 173 -3.06 -2.68 10.45
N LYS A 174 -2.71 -2.61 11.74
CA LYS A 174 -3.65 -2.17 12.78
C LYS A 174 -3.92 -0.68 12.64
N ARG A 175 -5.04 -0.19 13.16
CA ARG A 175 -5.40 1.24 13.13
C ARG A 175 -4.39 2.14 13.85
N ASP A 176 -3.72 1.61 14.87
CA ASP A 176 -2.70 2.28 15.67
C ASP A 176 -1.27 1.87 15.27
N ALA A 177 -1.11 1.10 14.18
CA ALA A 177 0.20 0.66 13.73
C ALA A 177 1.04 1.85 13.22
N VAL A 178 2.32 1.84 13.59
CA VAL A 178 3.30 2.85 13.18
C VAL A 178 3.81 2.63 11.75
N ALA A 179 3.70 1.41 11.23
CA ALA A 179 3.96 1.04 9.85
C ALA A 179 2.69 0.48 9.18
N PRO A 180 2.51 0.66 7.86
CA PRO A 180 1.41 0.03 7.14
C PRO A 180 1.56 -1.49 7.08
N GLY A 181 0.51 -2.13 6.60
CA GLY A 181 0.53 -3.53 6.21
C GLY A 181 1.42 -3.84 5.01
N ASN A 182 1.25 -5.02 4.41
CA ASN A 182 2.08 -5.49 3.30
C ASN A 182 1.34 -6.54 2.44
N TYR A 183 1.80 -6.71 1.21
CA TYR A 183 1.37 -7.83 0.38
C TYR A 183 1.92 -9.17 0.89
N MET A 184 1.11 -10.22 0.78
CA MET A 184 1.45 -11.57 1.25
C MET A 184 1.63 -12.57 0.12
N ALA A 185 0.78 -12.51 -0.90
CA ALA A 185 0.81 -13.44 -2.02
C ALA A 185 0.04 -12.91 -3.23
N TYR A 186 0.32 -13.45 -4.41
CA TYR A 186 -0.48 -13.22 -5.61
C TYR A 186 -0.59 -14.49 -6.47
N ALA A 187 -1.62 -14.54 -7.31
CA ALA A 187 -1.83 -15.58 -8.32
C ALA A 187 -2.37 -14.94 -9.61
N THR A 188 -2.18 -15.62 -10.73
CA THR A 188 -2.65 -15.17 -12.05
C THR A 188 -3.63 -16.17 -12.66
N ALA A 189 -4.45 -15.72 -13.60
CA ALA A 189 -5.41 -16.56 -14.29
C ALA A 189 -5.64 -16.07 -15.73
N ASP A 190 -5.33 -16.92 -16.70
CA ASP A 190 -5.77 -16.75 -18.10
C ASP A 190 -7.16 -17.38 -18.36
N GLY A 191 -7.58 -18.28 -17.47
CA GLY A 191 -8.84 -19.01 -17.55
C GLY A 191 -9.71 -18.85 -16.31
N ALA A 192 -10.48 -19.89 -15.96
CA ALA A 192 -11.41 -19.88 -14.84
C ALA A 192 -10.79 -20.28 -13.48
N SER A 193 -9.49 -20.55 -13.44
CA SER A 193 -8.79 -21.02 -12.24
C SER A 193 -7.52 -20.21 -12.00
N LEU A 194 -7.27 -19.86 -10.75
CA LEU A 194 -6.02 -19.23 -10.33
C LEU A 194 -4.86 -20.22 -10.42
N SER A 195 -3.68 -19.70 -10.77
CA SER A 195 -2.40 -20.38 -10.61
C SER A 195 -2.12 -20.68 -9.13
N ASN A 196 -1.04 -21.43 -8.88
CA ASN A 196 -0.49 -21.48 -7.53
C ASN A 196 -0.11 -20.07 -7.06
N PHE A 197 -0.43 -19.77 -5.80
CA PHE A 197 -0.06 -18.49 -5.19
C PHE A 197 1.44 -18.40 -4.99
N LYS A 198 2.05 -17.35 -5.54
CA LYS A 198 3.43 -16.94 -5.29
C LYS A 198 3.46 -16.09 -4.02
N THR A 199 4.33 -16.42 -3.07
CA THR A 199 4.51 -15.63 -1.84
C THR A 199 5.24 -14.34 -2.13
N ILE A 200 4.76 -13.25 -1.55
CA ILE A 200 5.41 -11.94 -1.56
C ILE A 200 6.07 -11.74 -0.19
N LYS A 201 7.38 -11.53 -0.18
CA LYS A 201 8.15 -11.25 1.04
C LYS A 201 8.34 -9.74 1.17
N GLU A 202 7.26 -9.03 1.44
CA GLU A 202 7.27 -7.59 1.68
C GLU A 202 7.02 -7.31 3.17
N LYS A 203 7.72 -6.34 3.75
CA LYS A 203 7.44 -5.87 5.11
C LYS A 203 7.84 -4.40 5.27
N ASN A 204 7.04 -3.64 6.01
CA ASN A 204 7.32 -2.24 6.32
C ASN A 204 7.81 -2.11 7.76
N TYR A 205 8.80 -1.25 7.98
CA TYR A 205 9.38 -0.93 9.28
C TYR A 205 9.43 0.58 9.49
N VAL A 206 9.29 1.00 10.75
CA VAL A 206 9.63 2.37 11.16
C VAL A 206 11.09 2.42 11.61
N LEU A 207 11.80 3.48 11.24
CA LEU A 207 13.16 3.76 11.67
C LEU A 207 13.24 5.09 12.44
N PRO A 208 13.96 5.14 13.57
CA PRO A 208 14.46 3.98 14.30
C PRO A 208 13.30 3.26 15.02
N SER A 209 13.43 1.95 15.27
CA SER A 209 12.50 1.22 16.13
C SER A 209 13.14 -0.04 16.72
N THR A 210 12.54 -0.57 17.79
CA THR A 210 12.96 -1.85 18.39
C THR A 210 12.89 -2.99 17.39
N GLU A 211 11.86 -3.00 16.52
CA GLU A 211 11.66 -4.04 15.51
C GLU A 211 12.71 -3.95 14.41
N ALA A 212 12.97 -2.75 13.88
CA ALA A 212 14.03 -2.53 12.90
C ALA A 212 15.42 -2.84 13.48
N ASN A 213 15.67 -2.52 14.76
CA ASN A 213 16.94 -2.85 15.42
C ASN A 213 17.15 -4.36 15.60
N SER A 214 16.06 -5.14 15.73
CA SER A 214 16.11 -6.61 15.80
C SER A 214 16.40 -7.21 14.43
N ASP A 215 15.63 -6.82 13.42
CA ASP A 215 15.58 -7.52 12.14
C ASP A 215 16.58 -6.94 11.12
N HIS A 216 16.85 -5.63 11.21
CA HIS A 216 17.64 -4.84 10.26
C HIS A 216 18.58 -3.88 11.00
N LYS A 217 19.39 -4.41 11.92
CA LYS A 217 20.22 -3.62 12.84
C LYS A 217 21.10 -2.58 12.13
N THR A 218 21.78 -2.97 11.05
CA THR A 218 22.68 -2.08 10.29
C THR A 218 21.94 -0.87 9.73
N ASP A 219 20.74 -1.08 9.19
CA ASP A 219 19.91 -0.01 8.62
C ASP A 219 19.39 0.91 9.73
N ASN A 220 18.97 0.33 10.86
CA ASN A 220 18.55 1.08 12.04
C ASN A 220 19.70 1.93 12.63
N ASP A 221 20.90 1.37 12.77
CA ASP A 221 22.09 2.11 13.23
C ASP A 221 22.48 3.24 12.27
N SER A 222 22.43 2.98 10.97
CA SER A 222 22.71 3.98 9.93
C SER A 222 21.70 5.13 9.99
N PHE A 223 20.42 4.82 10.19
CA PHE A 223 19.38 5.83 10.38
C PHE A 223 19.55 6.61 11.70
N LEU A 224 19.97 5.96 12.79
CA LEU A 224 20.29 6.64 14.05
C LEU A 224 21.45 7.62 13.90
N ASN A 225 22.51 7.25 13.16
CA ASN A 225 23.63 8.14 12.87
C ASN A 225 23.20 9.33 12.00
N PHE A 226 22.38 9.07 10.97
CA PHE A 226 21.77 10.13 10.16
C PHE A 226 20.96 11.11 11.03
N LYS A 227 20.10 10.59 11.91
CA LYS A 227 19.31 11.40 12.85
C LYS A 227 20.18 12.19 13.83
N ALA A 228 21.23 11.59 14.39
CA ALA A 228 22.14 12.25 15.33
C ALA A 228 22.92 13.42 14.69
N ASP A 229 23.36 13.27 13.44
CA ASP A 229 24.04 14.35 12.71
C ASP A 229 23.07 15.51 12.39
N ILE A 230 21.79 15.23 12.17
CA ILE A 230 20.74 16.26 12.02
C ILE A 230 20.55 17.02 13.34
N GLU A 231 20.36 16.29 14.44
CA GLU A 231 20.17 16.84 15.78
C GLU A 231 21.37 17.69 16.24
N SER A 232 22.58 17.33 15.82
CA SER A 232 23.79 18.10 16.12
C SER A 232 23.81 19.47 15.43
N TYR A 233 23.23 19.57 14.23
CA TYR A 233 23.13 20.84 13.48
C TYR A 233 21.88 21.65 13.90
N TYR A 234 20.79 20.96 14.30
CA TYR A 234 19.55 21.56 14.81
C TYR A 234 19.11 20.93 16.16
N PRO A 235 19.66 21.39 17.30
CA PRO A 235 19.46 20.76 18.62
C PRO A 235 18.03 20.73 19.15
N ASN A 236 17.12 21.51 18.57
CA ASN A 236 15.72 21.60 18.98
C ASN A 236 14.80 20.64 18.21
N PHE A 237 15.34 19.76 17.36
CA PHE A 237 14.55 18.94 16.45
C PHE A 237 14.77 17.44 16.64
N THR A 238 13.72 16.71 17.00
CA THR A 238 13.77 15.25 17.23
C THR A 238 12.78 14.47 16.35
N GLY A 239 12.13 15.16 15.40
CA GLY A 239 11.00 14.65 14.62
C GLY A 239 11.37 13.78 13.41
N VAL A 240 12.65 13.45 13.19
CA VAL A 240 13.08 12.59 12.07
C VAL A 240 12.52 11.17 12.28
N VAL A 241 11.70 10.72 11.33
CA VAL A 241 11.15 9.37 11.29
C VAL A 241 11.27 8.80 9.88
N GLY A 242 11.69 7.55 9.79
CA GLY A 242 11.83 6.80 8.55
C GLY A 242 10.75 5.73 8.44
N ARG A 243 10.26 5.49 7.23
CA ARG A 243 9.36 4.40 6.84
C ARG A 243 10.08 3.62 5.75
N ALA A 244 10.58 2.44 6.09
CA ALA A 244 11.31 1.60 5.16
C ALA A 244 10.47 0.41 4.72
N ARG A 245 10.45 0.16 3.42
CA ARG A 245 9.86 -1.03 2.81
C ARG A 245 10.97 -2.00 2.44
N TYR A 246 10.86 -3.23 2.93
CA TYR A 246 11.78 -4.31 2.64
C TYR A 246 11.12 -5.32 1.71
N GLU A 247 11.88 -5.75 0.71
CA GLU A 247 11.52 -6.84 -0.19
C GLU A 247 12.58 -7.92 -0.09
N ASN A 248 12.17 -9.16 0.11
CA ASN A 248 13.08 -10.30 0.29
C ASN A 248 14.13 -10.12 1.40
N GLY A 249 13.86 -9.25 2.37
CA GLY A 249 14.76 -8.95 3.49
C GLY A 249 15.76 -7.81 3.22
N GLU A 250 15.73 -7.20 2.04
CA GLU A 250 16.57 -6.06 1.68
C GLU A 250 15.72 -4.78 1.58
N MET A 251 16.26 -3.65 2.01
CA MET A 251 15.57 -2.36 1.94
C MET A 251 15.42 -1.95 0.47
N ALA A 252 14.18 -1.87 0.00
CA ALA A 252 13.87 -1.41 -1.35
C ALA A 252 13.65 0.10 -1.39
N GLU A 253 13.04 0.66 -0.35
CA GLU A 253 12.60 2.06 -0.30
C GLU A 253 12.66 2.59 1.14
N LEU A 254 13.08 3.84 1.30
CA LEU A 254 13.09 4.58 2.56
C LEU A 254 12.53 5.98 2.36
N ASP A 255 11.32 6.16 2.86
CA ASP A 255 10.70 7.47 3.06
C ASP A 255 11.14 8.07 4.39
N ILE A 256 11.58 9.31 4.42
CA ILE A 256 11.96 10.03 5.63
C ILE A 256 11.11 11.29 5.75
N ASP A 257 10.38 11.42 6.85
CA ASP A 257 9.62 12.63 7.16
C ASP A 257 10.39 13.48 8.16
N ILE A 258 10.55 14.76 7.82
CA ILE A 258 11.23 15.76 8.63
C ILE A 258 10.29 16.97 8.81
N PRO A 259 9.36 16.91 9.79
CA PRO A 259 8.43 18.00 10.07
C PRO A 259 9.12 19.08 10.93
N LEU A 260 9.31 20.27 10.36
CA LEU A 260 10.05 21.36 10.98
C LEU A 260 9.25 22.66 11.02
N GLN A 261 9.57 23.51 12.00
CA GLN A 261 9.16 24.90 12.00
C GLN A 261 10.37 25.74 11.60
N PHE A 262 10.32 26.33 10.41
CA PHE A 262 11.35 27.22 9.92
C PHE A 262 10.97 28.69 10.14
N TYR A 263 11.98 29.52 10.38
CA TYR A 263 11.78 30.96 10.57
C TYR A 263 12.09 31.78 9.30
N GLY A 264 12.60 31.14 8.23
CA GLY A 264 12.76 31.77 6.92
C GLY A 264 13.33 30.84 5.84
N GLN A 265 13.23 31.28 4.57
CA GLN A 265 13.61 30.46 3.39
C GLN A 265 15.10 30.12 3.34
N ALA A 266 15.98 31.03 3.78
CA ALA A 266 17.43 30.77 3.79
C ALA A 266 17.81 29.62 4.74
N GLU A 267 17.06 29.46 5.84
CA GLU A 267 17.22 28.35 6.79
C GLU A 267 16.84 27.02 6.14
N ILE A 268 15.73 26.98 5.40
CA ILE A 268 15.27 25.81 4.64
C ILE A 268 16.34 25.39 3.62
N ILE A 269 16.90 26.35 2.87
CA ILE A 269 17.92 26.07 1.86
C ILE A 269 19.18 25.46 2.51
N GLY A 270 19.71 26.11 3.56
CA GLY A 270 20.91 25.63 4.24
C GLY A 270 20.71 24.26 4.88
N PHE A 271 19.56 24.04 5.50
CA PHE A 271 19.20 22.75 6.08
C PHE A 271 19.08 21.66 5.00
N THR A 272 18.38 21.93 3.90
CA THR A 272 18.21 20.95 2.81
C THR A 272 19.55 20.56 2.19
N GLN A 273 20.46 21.51 1.99
CA GLN A 273 21.83 21.22 1.53
C GLN A 273 22.55 20.28 2.50
N TYR A 274 22.49 20.57 3.80
CA TYR A 274 23.10 19.71 4.81
C TYR A 274 22.51 18.29 4.83
N ILE A 275 21.18 18.16 4.77
CA ILE A 275 20.54 16.84 4.69
C ILE A 275 20.98 16.07 3.45
N THR A 276 21.09 16.74 2.30
CA THR A 276 21.52 16.13 1.03
C THR A 276 22.91 15.49 1.17
N ASP A 277 23.84 16.15 1.86
CA ASP A 277 25.18 15.61 2.13
C ASP A 277 25.12 14.38 3.06
N LEU A 278 24.25 14.41 4.08
CA LEU A 278 24.08 13.30 5.02
C LEU A 278 23.48 12.05 4.36
N VAL A 279 22.65 12.19 3.33
CA VAL A 279 22.09 11.04 2.57
C VAL A 279 23.21 10.20 1.96
N GLY A 280 24.22 10.84 1.36
CA GLY A 280 25.38 10.14 0.81
C GLY A 280 26.29 9.52 1.87
N LYS A 281 26.34 10.11 3.07
CA LYS A 281 27.21 9.69 4.16
C LYS A 281 26.66 8.50 4.94
N HIS A 282 25.35 8.47 5.20
CA HIS A 282 24.76 7.52 6.16
C HIS A 282 23.77 6.53 5.54
N LEU A 283 23.03 6.90 4.51
CA LEU A 283 21.92 6.08 4.01
C LEU A 283 22.37 5.10 2.91
N PRO A 284 21.82 3.87 2.88
CA PRO A 284 22.24 2.84 1.93
C PRO A 284 21.98 3.25 0.47
N GLY A 285 22.97 3.06 -0.39
CA GLY A 285 22.86 3.40 -1.82
C GLY A 285 21.99 2.47 -2.65
N SER A 286 21.59 1.32 -2.12
CA SER A 286 20.81 0.29 -2.82
C SER A 286 19.28 0.51 -2.77
N ALA A 287 18.80 1.43 -1.93
CA ALA A 287 17.38 1.72 -1.75
C ALA A 287 16.99 3.03 -2.42
N GLU A 288 15.74 3.12 -2.86
CA GLU A 288 15.14 4.39 -3.24
C GLU A 288 14.92 5.24 -1.99
N ILE A 289 15.42 6.48 -2.00
CA ILE A 289 15.34 7.40 -0.86
C ILE A 289 14.45 8.57 -1.25
N GLN A 290 13.50 8.89 -0.39
CA GLN A 290 12.71 10.11 -0.46
C GLN A 290 12.71 10.78 0.92
N ILE A 291 13.06 12.06 0.97
CA ILE A 291 13.02 12.86 2.20
C ILE A 291 12.07 14.03 1.99
N ASN A 292 10.98 14.01 2.75
CA ASN A 292 9.98 15.07 2.78
C ASN A 292 10.26 16.01 3.96
N ILE A 293 10.77 17.20 3.64
CA ILE A 293 10.96 18.27 4.62
C ILE A 293 9.73 19.19 4.52
N SER A 294 8.97 19.30 5.60
CA SER A 294 7.68 20.01 5.60
C SER A 294 7.49 20.88 6.84
N THR A 295 6.62 21.88 6.74
CA THR A 295 6.16 22.73 7.83
C THR A 295 4.67 22.53 8.09
N THR A 296 4.12 23.28 9.07
CA THR A 296 2.68 23.37 9.27
C THR A 296 1.92 23.92 8.06
N ASP A 297 2.60 24.69 7.21
CA ASP A 297 1.99 25.40 6.08
C ASP A 297 2.07 24.59 4.78
N GLY A 298 2.95 23.60 4.71
CA GLY A 298 3.09 22.75 3.53
C GLY A 298 4.49 22.17 3.34
N PRO A 299 4.77 21.56 2.18
CA PRO A 299 6.10 21.06 1.85
C PRO A 299 7.09 22.23 1.72
N ALA A 300 8.28 22.07 2.28
CA ALA A 300 9.36 23.04 2.25
C ALA A 300 10.49 22.61 1.30
N ALA A 301 10.85 21.33 1.32
CA ALA A 301 11.82 20.76 0.40
C ALA A 301 11.61 19.25 0.20
N LEU A 302 12.09 18.75 -0.93
CA LEU A 302 12.10 17.34 -1.29
C LEU A 302 13.52 16.92 -1.67
N ILE A 303 14.01 15.83 -1.10
CA ILE A 303 15.28 15.22 -1.53
C ILE A 303 14.98 13.79 -1.99
N THR A 304 15.48 13.42 -3.17
CA THR A 304 15.32 12.07 -3.72
C THR A 304 16.65 11.48 -4.15
N ARG A 305 16.77 10.15 -4.08
CA ARG A 305 17.89 9.39 -4.65
C ARG A 305 17.39 8.02 -5.10
N SER A 306 17.48 7.72 -6.40
CA SER A 306 17.22 6.36 -6.88
C SER A 306 18.46 5.47 -6.68
N PRO A 307 18.32 4.13 -6.60
CA PRO A 307 19.46 3.21 -6.40
C PRO A 307 20.56 3.32 -7.47
N SER A 308 20.21 3.78 -8.67
CA SER A 308 21.16 3.98 -9.77
C SER A 308 21.93 5.30 -9.72
N ASP A 309 21.53 6.24 -8.86
CA ASP A 309 22.11 7.57 -8.77
C ASP A 309 23.29 7.62 -7.80
N LYS A 310 24.36 8.30 -8.23
CA LYS A 310 25.54 8.53 -7.36
C LYS A 310 25.33 9.63 -6.33
N ALA A 311 24.39 10.52 -6.55
CA ALA A 311 24.13 11.69 -5.72
C ALA A 311 22.63 11.90 -5.56
N ALA A 312 22.21 12.43 -4.41
CA ALA A 312 20.83 12.83 -4.18
C ALA A 312 20.52 14.15 -4.90
N THR A 313 19.26 14.31 -5.33
CA THR A 313 18.74 15.54 -5.93
C THR A 313 17.83 16.23 -4.92
N ALA A 314 17.98 17.54 -4.76
CA ALA A 314 17.17 18.34 -3.85
C ALA A 314 16.35 19.39 -4.61
N HIS A 315 15.12 19.62 -4.15
CA HIS A 315 14.22 20.67 -4.62
C HIS A 315 13.71 21.47 -3.43
N ILE A 316 13.73 22.80 -3.53
CA ILE A 316 13.15 23.72 -2.56
C ILE A 316 11.83 24.23 -3.13
N TYR A 317 10.76 24.19 -2.35
CA TYR A 317 9.47 24.73 -2.75
C TYR A 317 9.47 26.26 -2.56
N ASP A 318 8.90 26.97 -3.54
CA ASP A 318 8.76 28.43 -3.59
C ASP A 318 7.28 28.87 -3.63
#